data_AF-A0AAD8CQ82-F1
#
_entry.id   AF-A0AAD8CQ82-F1
#
_cell.length_a   1.000
_cell.length_b   1.000
_cell.length_c   1.000
_cell.angle_alpha   90.00
_cell.angle_beta   90.00
_cell.angle_gamma   90.00
#
_symmetry.space_group_name_H-M   'P 1'
#
loop_
_entity.id
_entity.type
_entity.pdbx_description
1 polymer ?
#
loop_
_entity_poly.entity_id
_entity_poly.type
_entity_poly.pdbx_seq_one_letter_code
_entity_poly.pdbx_strand_id
1 'polypeptide(L)'
;MQVSCYRIMCSIYSLGTTKNPYVERQRPALGECLARLAAAFPVAYLEPHLNEYNMFSVYNTKTPRERAILGLPNQVEEMCPDIPPLDILMKEIGDLAESGARYTEMPHVIEITLPMLCNYLPRWWERGPENCPENEGLSCTEVTSEHLNMLLGNIMKIVVNNLGIEEASWMKRLAVFAQPIVSRAKSEMLKSHFIPTMEKLKKRCGKVVAEEDALRLEAKSESSEAEAIIKDEFSVLCRDLYALYPLLIRYVDNNR
;
A
#
# COMPACT_ATOMS: atom_id res chain seq x y z
N MET A 1 -23.36 -11.59 9.76
CA MET A 1 -21.91 -11.68 9.47
C MET A 1 -21.38 -10.38 8.85
N GLN A 2 -21.91 -9.90 7.71
CA GLN A 2 -21.42 -8.65 7.07
C GLN A 2 -21.44 -7.40 7.96
N VAL A 3 -22.51 -7.18 8.73
CA VAL A 3 -22.62 -6.05 9.67
C VAL A 3 -21.43 -6.01 10.65
N SER A 4 -21.06 -7.17 11.19
CA SER A 4 -19.91 -7.30 12.09
C SER A 4 -18.60 -7.00 11.36
N CYS A 5 -18.44 -7.46 10.12
CA CYS A 5 -17.26 -7.17 9.31
C CYS A 5 -17.10 -5.67 9.03
N TYR A 6 -18.18 -4.97 8.64
CA TYR A 6 -18.17 -3.51 8.48
C TYR A 6 -17.71 -2.81 9.76
N ARG A 7 -18.31 -3.16 10.91
CA ARG A 7 -17.92 -2.59 12.21
C ARG A 7 -16.47 -2.87 12.57
N ILE A 8 -15.98 -4.08 12.33
CA ILE A 8 -14.59 -4.46 12.61
C ILE A 8 -13.64 -3.66 11.70
N MET A 9 -13.90 -3.59 10.40
CA MET A 9 -13.06 -2.83 9.46
C MET A 9 -13.02 -1.35 9.81
N CYS A 10 -14.20 -0.75 10.06
CA CYS A 10 -14.31 0.64 10.50
C CYS A 10 -13.50 0.86 11.78
N SER A 11 -13.71 0.03 12.81
CA SER A 11 -12.99 0.16 14.08
C SER A 11 -11.47 0.04 13.93
N ILE A 12 -10.98 -0.90 13.10
CA ILE A 12 -9.54 -1.07 12.84
C ILE A 12 -8.98 0.16 12.11
N TYR A 13 -9.68 0.66 11.09
CA TYR A 13 -9.26 1.83 10.34
C TYR A 13 -9.21 3.07 11.25
N SER A 14 -10.29 3.37 11.98
CA SER A 14 -10.38 4.52 12.89
C SER A 14 -9.35 4.44 13.99
N LEU A 15 -9.12 3.25 14.55
CA LEU A 15 -8.04 3.06 15.52
C LEU A 15 -6.69 3.36 14.85
N GLY A 16 -6.40 2.74 13.70
CA GLY A 16 -5.13 2.87 12.99
C GLY A 16 -4.80 4.29 12.51
N THR A 17 -5.79 5.14 12.30
CA THR A 17 -5.61 6.56 11.92
C THR A 17 -5.47 7.49 13.13
N THR A 18 -5.79 7.04 14.35
CA THR A 18 -5.62 7.87 15.56
C THR A 18 -4.16 8.10 15.92
N LYS A 19 -3.88 9.31 16.43
CA LYS A 19 -2.58 9.69 17.00
C LYS A 19 -2.56 9.33 18.49
N ASN A 20 -2.36 8.06 18.79
CA ASN A 20 -2.24 7.55 20.16
C ASN A 20 -0.96 6.68 20.28
N PRO A 21 -0.05 6.95 21.24
CA PRO A 21 1.19 6.20 21.40
C PRO A 21 1.02 4.68 21.56
N TYR A 22 -0.08 4.24 22.17
CA TYR A 22 -0.38 2.81 22.32
C TYR A 22 -0.71 2.16 20.97
N VAL A 23 -1.33 2.93 20.07
CA VAL A 23 -1.74 2.47 18.74
C VAL A 23 -0.58 2.52 17.76
N GLU A 24 0.32 3.50 17.85
CA GLU A 24 1.47 3.62 16.96
C GLU A 24 2.31 2.33 16.88
N ARG A 25 2.48 1.64 18.02
CA ARG A 25 3.22 0.37 18.06
C ARG A 25 2.47 -0.80 17.41
N GLN A 26 1.15 -0.74 17.34
CA GLN A 26 0.28 -1.80 16.83
C GLN A 26 -0.24 -1.51 15.41
N ARG A 27 -0.08 -0.29 14.93
CA ARG A 27 -0.55 0.18 13.63
C ARG A 27 -0.16 -0.74 12.46
N PRO A 28 1.06 -1.30 12.39
CA PRO A 28 1.40 -2.25 11.33
C PRO A 28 0.54 -3.52 11.34
N ALA A 29 0.26 -4.05 12.54
CA ALA A 29 -0.56 -5.25 12.71
C ALA A 29 -2.03 -4.95 12.39
N LEU A 30 -2.54 -3.78 12.81
CA LEU A 30 -3.87 -3.30 12.45
C LEU A 30 -4.02 -3.19 10.92
N GLY A 31 -3.01 -2.63 10.25
CA GLY A 31 -2.94 -2.53 8.80
C GLY A 31 -2.98 -3.87 8.09
N GLU A 32 -2.18 -4.83 8.57
CA GLU A 32 -2.20 -6.19 8.03
C GLU A 32 -3.57 -6.85 8.22
N CYS A 33 -4.17 -6.75 9.41
CA CYS A 33 -5.51 -7.27 9.66
C CYS A 33 -6.55 -6.65 8.72
N LEU A 34 -6.54 -5.33 8.57
CA LEU A 34 -7.45 -4.62 7.67
C LEU A 34 -7.25 -5.02 6.22
N ALA A 35 -6.00 -5.19 5.78
CA ALA A 35 -5.67 -5.63 4.44
C ALA A 35 -6.22 -7.03 4.12
N ARG A 36 -6.08 -7.97 5.05
CA ARG A 36 -6.66 -9.32 4.88
C ARG A 36 -8.19 -9.29 4.85
N LEU A 37 -8.82 -8.45 5.68
CA LEU A 37 -10.26 -8.26 5.66
C LEU A 37 -10.71 -7.64 4.32
N ALA A 38 -10.00 -6.64 3.81
CA ALA A 38 -10.29 -5.98 2.55
C ALA A 38 -10.24 -6.94 1.35
N ALA A 39 -9.29 -7.87 1.33
CA ALA A 39 -9.22 -8.93 0.31
C ALA A 39 -10.37 -9.96 0.41
N ALA A 40 -10.86 -10.22 1.63
CA ALA A 40 -11.85 -11.26 1.88
C ALA A 40 -13.30 -10.75 1.81
N PHE A 41 -13.53 -9.44 1.97
CA PHE A 41 -14.87 -8.90 2.11
C PHE A 41 -15.65 -9.00 0.79
N PRO A 42 -16.89 -9.52 0.79
CA PRO A 42 -17.63 -9.78 -0.45
C PRO A 42 -18.32 -8.53 -1.03
N VAL A 43 -18.17 -7.35 -0.41
CA VAL A 43 -18.78 -6.08 -0.83
C VAL A 43 -17.72 -5.02 -1.11
N ALA A 44 -17.88 -4.28 -2.22
CA ALA A 44 -16.98 -3.21 -2.65
C ALA A 44 -17.18 -1.96 -1.79
N TYR A 45 -16.80 -2.06 -0.52
CA TYR A 45 -17.15 -1.07 0.51
C TYR A 45 -16.50 0.30 0.33
N LEU A 46 -15.49 0.43 -0.53
CA LEU A 46 -14.87 1.73 -0.86
C LEU A 46 -15.60 2.46 -2.01
N GLU A 47 -16.58 1.80 -2.64
CA GLU A 47 -17.40 2.32 -3.74
C GLU A 47 -18.89 2.16 -3.40
N PRO A 48 -19.38 2.75 -2.27
CA PRO A 48 -20.72 2.50 -1.77
C PRO A 48 -21.84 2.91 -2.76
N HIS A 49 -21.56 3.88 -3.63
CA HIS A 49 -22.48 4.32 -4.69
C HIS A 49 -22.81 3.21 -5.71
N LEU A 50 -21.97 2.18 -5.85
CA LEU A 50 -22.20 1.02 -6.72
C LEU A 50 -22.78 -0.17 -5.96
N ASN A 51 -23.09 -0.02 -4.67
CA ASN A 51 -23.54 -1.13 -3.84
C ASN A 51 -24.88 -1.70 -4.33
N GLU A 52 -25.72 -0.93 -5.02
CA GLU A 52 -26.98 -1.44 -5.62
C GLU A 52 -26.75 -2.62 -6.57
N TYR A 53 -25.58 -2.66 -7.24
CA TYR A 53 -25.20 -3.73 -8.16
C TYR A 53 -24.53 -4.92 -7.44
N ASN A 54 -24.27 -4.82 -6.13
CA ASN A 54 -23.61 -5.88 -5.38
C ASN A 54 -24.61 -6.94 -4.90
N MET A 55 -24.71 -8.06 -5.62
CA MET A 55 -25.64 -9.16 -5.29
C MET A 55 -25.42 -9.77 -3.89
N PHE A 56 -24.23 -9.63 -3.31
CA PHE A 56 -23.91 -10.18 -2.00
C PHE A 56 -24.23 -9.21 -0.87
N SER A 57 -24.53 -7.93 -1.16
CA SER A 57 -24.79 -6.94 -0.13
C SER A 57 -26.02 -7.29 0.71
N VAL A 58 -25.89 -7.15 2.03
CA VAL A 58 -27.03 -7.24 2.96
C VAL A 58 -28.15 -6.25 2.60
N TYR A 59 -27.83 -5.14 1.93
CA TYR A 59 -28.82 -4.15 1.47
C TYR A 59 -29.68 -4.67 0.30
N ASN A 60 -29.16 -5.61 -0.49
CA ASN A 60 -29.83 -6.15 -1.68
C ASN A 60 -30.41 -7.55 -1.43
N THR A 61 -29.93 -8.24 -0.39
CA THR A 61 -30.37 -9.60 -0.03
C THR A 61 -31.40 -9.64 1.10
N LYS A 62 -31.62 -8.52 1.81
CA LYS A 62 -32.52 -8.44 2.97
C LYS A 62 -33.61 -7.38 2.81
N THR A 63 -34.79 -7.68 3.33
CA THR A 63 -35.91 -6.74 3.37
C THR A 63 -35.63 -5.59 4.35
N PRO A 64 -36.27 -4.41 4.19
CA PRO A 64 -36.15 -3.30 5.15
C PRO A 64 -36.43 -3.71 6.60
N ARG A 65 -37.39 -4.62 6.81
CA ARG A 65 -37.75 -5.14 8.14
C ARG A 65 -36.61 -5.96 8.76
N GLU A 66 -36.00 -6.86 7.99
CA GLU A 66 -34.84 -7.64 8.47
C GLU A 66 -33.64 -6.75 8.77
N ARG A 67 -33.42 -5.71 7.95
CA ARG A 67 -32.35 -4.73 8.19
C ARG A 67 -32.55 -3.95 9.50
N ALA A 68 -33.78 -3.54 9.78
CA ALA A 68 -34.12 -2.88 11.04
C ALA A 68 -33.88 -3.79 12.26
N ILE A 69 -34.23 -5.09 12.17
CA ILE A 69 -33.98 -6.07 13.24
C ILE A 69 -32.48 -6.25 13.50
N LEU A 70 -31.67 -6.23 12.44
CA LEU A 70 -30.22 -6.34 12.53
C LEU A 70 -29.53 -5.01 12.92
N GLY A 71 -30.29 -3.93 13.10
CA GLY A 71 -29.78 -2.61 13.47
C GLY A 71 -28.89 -1.99 12.39
N LEU A 72 -29.21 -2.22 11.10
CA LEU A 72 -28.51 -1.55 10.01
C LEU A 72 -29.05 -0.12 9.81
N PRO A 73 -28.17 0.83 9.48
CA PRO A 73 -28.56 2.12 8.97
C PRO A 73 -29.31 2.01 7.64
N ASN A 74 -29.99 3.09 7.26
CA ASN A 74 -30.81 3.13 6.04
C ASN A 74 -29.96 3.09 4.77
N GLN A 75 -28.79 3.74 4.82
CA GLN A 75 -27.83 3.85 3.73
C GLN A 75 -26.60 2.97 4.00
N VAL A 76 -25.96 2.45 2.95
CA VAL A 76 -24.79 1.58 3.08
C VAL A 76 -23.54 2.38 3.43
N GLU A 77 -23.50 3.65 3.00
CA GLU A 77 -22.48 4.66 3.30
C GLU A 77 -22.31 4.85 4.81
N GLU A 78 -23.40 4.75 5.56
CA GLU A 78 -23.42 4.88 7.02
C GLU A 78 -22.83 3.64 7.75
N MET A 79 -22.51 2.55 7.04
CA MET A 79 -21.92 1.35 7.64
C MET A 79 -20.44 1.50 8.00
N CYS A 80 -19.70 2.33 7.26
CA CYS A 80 -18.27 2.60 7.46
C CYS A 80 -17.99 4.11 7.30
N PRO A 81 -18.53 4.96 8.18
CA PRO A 81 -18.40 6.42 8.03
C PRO A 81 -16.96 6.90 8.15
N ASP A 82 -16.10 6.16 8.84
CA ASP A 82 -14.72 6.58 9.10
C ASP A 82 -13.76 6.21 7.96
N ILE A 83 -14.15 5.31 7.04
CA ILE A 83 -13.30 4.91 5.91
C ILE A 83 -13.69 5.76 4.69
N PRO A 84 -12.79 6.61 4.18
CA PRO A 84 -13.06 7.39 2.98
C PRO A 84 -13.29 6.50 1.74
N PRO A 85 -14.04 7.00 0.74
CA PRO A 85 -14.18 6.35 -0.56
C PRO A 85 -12.84 6.17 -1.30
N LEU A 86 -12.83 5.28 -2.28
CA LEU A 86 -11.62 4.84 -2.99
C LEU A 86 -10.81 5.98 -3.60
N ASP A 87 -11.47 6.94 -4.25
CA ASP A 87 -10.85 8.10 -4.90
C ASP A 87 -10.08 8.97 -3.90
N ILE A 88 -10.66 9.22 -2.73
CA ILE A 88 -10.03 10.00 -1.66
C ILE A 88 -8.79 9.28 -1.13
N LEU A 89 -8.89 7.96 -0.88
CA LEU A 89 -7.77 7.18 -0.37
C LEU A 89 -6.61 7.08 -1.39
N MET A 90 -6.95 6.90 -2.67
CA MET A 90 -5.96 6.89 -3.75
C MET A 90 -5.27 8.24 -3.89
N LYS A 91 -6.02 9.34 -3.75
CA LYS A 91 -5.48 10.70 -3.76
C LYS A 91 -4.56 10.95 -2.56
N GLU A 92 -4.93 10.52 -1.35
CA GLU A 92 -4.09 10.69 -0.15
C GLU A 92 -2.71 10.03 -0.32
N ILE A 93 -2.67 8.83 -0.91
CA ILE A 93 -1.40 8.15 -1.24
C ILE A 93 -0.63 8.90 -2.34
N GLY A 94 -1.33 9.41 -3.35
CA GLY A 94 -0.73 10.22 -4.42
C GLY A 94 -0.08 11.49 -3.88
N ASP A 95 -0.79 12.23 -3.03
CA ASP A 95 -0.30 13.45 -2.39
C ASP A 95 0.94 13.17 -1.52
N LEU A 96 0.97 12.04 -0.79
CA LEU A 96 2.17 11.58 -0.06
C LEU A 96 3.35 11.29 -1.01
N ALA A 97 3.09 10.61 -2.13
CA ALA A 97 4.11 10.26 -3.10
C ALA A 97 4.72 11.49 -3.80
N GLU A 98 3.90 12.50 -4.12
CA GLU A 98 4.34 13.73 -4.79
C GLU A 98 5.01 14.73 -3.83
N SER A 99 4.49 14.86 -2.61
CA SER A 99 5.05 15.80 -1.62
C SER A 99 6.41 15.38 -1.07
N GLY A 100 6.74 14.09 -1.12
CA GLY A 100 7.94 13.55 -0.47
C GLY A 100 7.89 13.69 1.05
N ALA A 101 6.69 13.82 1.63
CA ALA A 101 6.49 13.96 3.06
C ALA A 101 7.12 12.78 3.83
N ARG A 102 7.60 13.07 5.04
CA ARG A 102 8.27 12.07 5.87
C ARG A 102 7.25 11.10 6.42
N TYR A 103 7.66 9.85 6.61
CA TYR A 103 6.82 8.82 7.23
C TYR A 103 6.22 9.25 8.58
N THR A 104 6.96 10.01 9.37
CA THR A 104 6.51 10.51 10.69
C THR A 104 5.32 11.47 10.60
N GLU A 105 5.08 12.08 9.45
CA GLU A 105 3.99 13.04 9.23
C GLU A 105 2.68 12.32 8.94
N MET A 106 2.73 11.21 8.19
CA MET A 106 1.54 10.43 7.79
C MET A 106 1.74 8.90 7.91
N PRO A 107 2.02 8.36 9.11
CA PRO A 107 2.29 6.93 9.26
C PRO A 107 1.07 6.05 8.97
N HIS A 108 -0.16 6.58 9.13
CA HIS A 108 -1.40 5.85 8.85
C HIS A 108 -1.60 5.57 7.36
N VAL A 109 -1.15 6.46 6.48
CA VAL A 109 -1.23 6.24 5.03
C VAL A 109 -0.40 5.04 4.62
N ILE A 110 0.82 4.93 5.16
CA ILE A 110 1.76 3.85 4.84
C ILE A 110 1.38 2.53 5.52
N GLU A 111 0.91 2.59 6.76
CA GLU A 111 0.69 1.38 7.55
C GLU A 111 -0.75 0.88 7.55
N ILE A 112 -1.74 1.70 7.20
CA ILE A 112 -3.16 1.31 7.17
C ILE A 112 -3.70 1.39 5.75
N THR A 113 -3.69 2.59 5.13
CA THR A 113 -4.35 2.82 3.84
C THR A 113 -3.68 2.04 2.71
N LEU A 114 -2.35 2.10 2.62
CA LEU A 114 -1.56 1.42 1.59
C LEU A 114 -1.76 -0.10 1.58
N PRO A 115 -1.53 -0.84 2.69
CA PRO A 115 -1.73 -2.30 2.69
C PRO A 115 -3.18 -2.70 2.44
N MET A 116 -4.16 -1.90 2.93
CA MET A 116 -5.57 -2.11 2.62
C MET A 116 -5.84 -2.02 1.12
N LEU A 117 -5.41 -0.95 0.45
CA LEU A 117 -5.63 -0.78 -0.99
C LEU A 117 -4.87 -1.78 -1.85
N CYS A 118 -3.65 -2.18 -1.45
CA CYS A 118 -2.90 -3.23 -2.15
C CYS A 118 -3.63 -4.58 -2.15
N ASN A 119 -4.54 -4.82 -1.22
CA ASN A 119 -5.33 -6.05 -1.13
C ASN A 119 -6.76 -5.87 -1.67
N TYR A 120 -7.35 -4.68 -1.53
CA TYR A 120 -8.65 -4.35 -2.08
C TYR A 120 -8.62 -4.32 -3.61
N LEU A 121 -7.67 -3.60 -4.22
CA LEU A 121 -7.69 -3.35 -5.66
C LEU A 121 -7.60 -4.63 -6.52
N PRO A 122 -6.67 -5.58 -6.30
CA PRO A 122 -6.63 -6.81 -7.10
C PRO A 122 -7.93 -7.59 -7.04
N ARG A 123 -8.55 -7.63 -5.85
CA ARG A 123 -9.77 -8.40 -5.59
C ARG A 123 -10.96 -7.89 -6.38
N TRP A 124 -11.08 -6.58 -6.48
CA TRP A 124 -12.18 -5.91 -7.16
C TRP A 124 -11.90 -5.70 -8.64
N TRP A 125 -10.65 -5.54 -9.04
CA TRP A 125 -10.25 -5.60 -10.44
C TRP A 125 -10.72 -6.89 -11.13
N GLU A 126 -10.56 -8.05 -10.50
CA GLU A 126 -11.06 -9.34 -11.03
C GLU A 126 -12.57 -9.36 -11.32
N ARG A 127 -13.34 -8.46 -10.67
CA ARG A 127 -14.79 -8.31 -10.84
C ARG A 127 -15.18 -7.01 -11.53
N GLY A 128 -14.20 -6.22 -11.94
CA GLY A 128 -14.37 -4.92 -12.56
C GLY A 128 -14.74 -5.05 -14.03
N PRO A 129 -14.99 -3.90 -14.68
CA PRO A 129 -15.48 -3.84 -16.06
C PRO A 129 -14.52 -4.50 -17.07
N GLU A 130 -13.21 -4.46 -16.81
CA GLU A 130 -12.19 -5.06 -17.69
C GLU A 130 -12.25 -6.61 -17.71
N ASN A 131 -12.71 -7.25 -16.63
CA ASN A 131 -12.71 -8.70 -16.47
C ASN A 131 -14.11 -9.32 -16.55
N CYS A 132 -15.15 -8.50 -16.46
CA CYS A 132 -16.56 -8.92 -16.53
C CYS A 132 -17.33 -8.09 -17.57
N PRO A 133 -17.01 -8.21 -18.88
CA PRO A 133 -17.63 -7.41 -19.94
C PRO A 133 -19.13 -7.71 -20.12
N GLU A 134 -19.62 -8.84 -19.61
CA GLU A 134 -21.05 -9.21 -19.67
C GLU A 134 -21.94 -8.34 -18.76
N ASN A 135 -21.36 -7.59 -17.81
CA ASN A 135 -22.07 -6.77 -16.83
C ASN A 135 -22.03 -5.26 -17.17
N GLU A 136 -22.06 -4.89 -18.45
CA GLU A 136 -22.07 -3.47 -18.87
C GLU A 136 -23.15 -2.66 -18.14
N GLY A 137 -22.72 -1.69 -17.32
CA GLY A 137 -23.59 -0.82 -16.52
C GLY A 137 -24.15 -1.42 -15.23
N LEU A 138 -23.84 -2.68 -14.91
CA LEU A 138 -24.29 -3.40 -13.70
C LEU A 138 -23.12 -3.90 -12.84
N SER A 139 -21.94 -3.28 -12.99
CA SER A 139 -20.76 -3.66 -12.23
C SER A 139 -20.85 -3.14 -10.80
N CYS A 140 -20.52 -3.98 -9.83
CA CYS A 140 -20.44 -3.61 -8.42
C CYS A 140 -19.14 -2.88 -8.03
N THR A 141 -18.29 -2.57 -9.00
CA THR A 141 -17.00 -1.86 -8.85
C THR A 141 -16.55 -1.26 -10.19
N GLU A 142 -15.87 -0.12 -10.13
CA GLU A 142 -15.22 0.57 -11.24
C GLU A 142 -13.70 0.36 -11.24
N VAL A 143 -13.17 -0.52 -10.37
CA VAL A 143 -11.74 -0.78 -10.28
C VAL A 143 -11.20 -1.34 -11.60
N THR A 144 -10.22 -0.64 -12.16
CA THR A 144 -9.53 -0.95 -13.43
C THR A 144 -8.04 -1.20 -13.22
N SER A 145 -7.36 -1.69 -14.26
CA SER A 145 -5.91 -1.80 -14.29
C SER A 145 -5.20 -0.46 -14.02
N GLU A 146 -5.81 0.67 -14.37
CA GLU A 146 -5.26 2.00 -14.11
C GLU A 146 -5.09 2.27 -12.61
N HIS A 147 -6.06 1.87 -11.78
CA HIS A 147 -5.99 2.02 -10.33
C HIS A 147 -4.81 1.24 -9.74
N LEU A 148 -4.61 -0.01 -10.18
CA LEU A 148 -3.48 -0.84 -9.73
C LEU A 148 -2.13 -0.24 -10.12
N ASN A 149 -2.03 0.27 -11.34
CA ASN A 149 -0.79 0.88 -11.85
C ASN A 149 -0.50 2.21 -11.16
N MET A 150 -1.52 3.03 -10.93
CA MET A 150 -1.38 4.28 -10.19
C MET A 150 -0.90 4.02 -8.76
N LEU A 151 -1.50 3.04 -8.06
CA LEU A 151 -1.07 2.67 -6.71
C LEU A 151 0.39 2.20 -6.69
N LEU A 152 0.78 1.31 -7.61
CA LEU A 152 2.15 0.82 -7.69
C LEU A 152 3.13 1.94 -8.04
N GLY A 153 2.78 2.84 -8.95
CA GLY A 153 3.58 4.02 -9.28
C GLY A 153 3.82 4.92 -8.07
N ASN A 154 2.77 5.18 -7.30
CA ASN A 154 2.88 5.96 -6.06
C ASN A 154 3.77 5.24 -5.02
N ILE A 155 3.64 3.92 -4.85
CA ILE A 155 4.53 3.14 -3.98
C ILE A 155 5.99 3.23 -4.43
N MET A 156 6.24 3.11 -5.74
CA MET A 156 7.58 3.24 -6.30
C MET A 156 8.17 4.64 -6.06
N LYS A 157 7.39 5.70 -6.24
CA LYS A 157 7.80 7.08 -5.92
C LYS A 157 8.11 7.24 -4.44
N ILE A 158 7.27 6.72 -3.55
CA ILE A 158 7.52 6.72 -2.10
C ILE A 158 8.84 6.01 -1.77
N VAL A 159 9.10 4.84 -2.37
CA VAL A 159 10.39 4.13 -2.21
C VAL A 159 11.54 5.00 -2.67
N VAL A 160 11.46 5.57 -3.88
CA VAL A 160 12.50 6.43 -4.48
C VAL A 160 12.82 7.65 -3.63
N ASN A 161 11.80 8.28 -3.04
CA ASN A 161 11.94 9.47 -2.21
C ASN A 161 12.62 9.18 -0.87
N ASN A 162 12.51 7.95 -0.38
CA ASN A 162 13.08 7.55 0.92
C ASN A 162 14.38 6.75 0.82
N LEU A 163 14.91 6.53 -0.40
CA LEU A 163 16.21 5.90 -0.60
C LEU A 163 17.29 6.67 0.15
N GLY A 164 17.96 5.96 1.06
CA GLY A 164 19.06 6.51 1.82
C GLY A 164 18.74 7.20 3.13
N ILE A 165 17.46 7.32 3.48
CA ILE A 165 17.04 7.92 4.74
C ILE A 165 17.15 6.87 5.84
N GLU A 166 17.99 7.04 6.85
CA GLU A 166 18.25 6.04 7.90
C GLU A 166 16.97 5.57 8.61
N GLU A 167 16.08 6.51 8.94
CA GLU A 167 14.84 6.25 9.69
C GLU A 167 13.77 5.50 8.89
N ALA A 168 13.99 5.28 7.59
CA ALA A 168 13.03 4.63 6.70
C ALA A 168 13.02 3.09 6.77
N SER A 169 13.24 2.50 7.96
CA SER A 169 13.24 1.04 8.18
C SER A 169 11.94 0.34 7.75
N TRP A 170 10.82 1.08 7.76
CA TRP A 170 9.50 0.64 7.33
C TRP A 170 9.39 0.28 5.84
N MET A 171 10.31 0.76 4.99
CA MET A 171 10.29 0.53 3.53
C MET A 171 10.30 -0.95 3.15
N LYS A 172 10.92 -1.83 3.95
CA LYS A 172 10.90 -3.28 3.69
C LYS A 172 9.48 -3.84 3.62
N ARG A 173 8.53 -3.25 4.37
CA ARG A 173 7.13 -3.68 4.38
C ARG A 173 6.37 -3.25 3.12
N LEU A 174 6.72 -2.11 2.51
CA LEU A 174 6.11 -1.70 1.23
C LEU A 174 6.28 -2.77 0.16
N ALA A 175 7.48 -3.38 0.10
CA ALA A 175 7.77 -4.44 -0.85
C ALA A 175 6.87 -5.66 -0.68
N VAL A 176 6.47 -5.94 0.57
CA VAL A 176 5.54 -7.02 0.93
C VAL A 176 4.11 -6.63 0.58
N PHE A 177 3.70 -5.41 0.94
CA PHE A 177 2.35 -4.91 0.69
C PHE A 177 2.02 -4.87 -0.79
N ALA A 178 2.96 -4.46 -1.64
CA ALA A 178 2.75 -4.33 -3.08
C ALA A 178 2.80 -5.65 -3.86
N GLN A 179 3.21 -6.78 -3.24
CA GLN A 179 3.26 -8.08 -3.94
C GLN A 179 1.96 -8.45 -4.71
N PRO A 180 0.74 -8.23 -4.17
CA PRO A 180 -0.50 -8.59 -4.85
C PRO A 180 -0.78 -7.75 -6.10
N ILE A 181 -0.27 -6.51 -6.18
CA ILE A 181 -0.52 -5.61 -7.31
C ILE A 181 0.58 -5.67 -8.38
N VAL A 182 1.82 -6.02 -8.00
CA VAL A 182 2.98 -6.04 -8.92
C VAL A 182 2.78 -7.00 -10.09
N SER A 183 2.10 -8.14 -9.88
CA SER A 183 1.85 -9.09 -10.96
C SER A 183 0.88 -8.59 -12.03
N ARG A 184 0.22 -7.46 -11.80
CA ARG A 184 -0.74 -6.83 -12.72
C ARG A 184 -0.23 -5.48 -13.26
N ALA A 185 1.04 -5.18 -13.02
CA ALA A 185 1.67 -3.96 -13.49
C ALA A 185 1.84 -3.97 -15.02
N LYS A 186 1.54 -2.83 -15.66
CA LYS A 186 1.74 -2.62 -17.10
C LYS A 186 3.23 -2.54 -17.43
N SER A 187 3.58 -2.92 -18.66
CA SER A 187 4.96 -2.98 -19.15
C SER A 187 5.70 -1.64 -19.09
N GLU A 188 4.96 -0.53 -19.13
CA GLU A 188 5.46 0.84 -19.02
C GLU A 188 6.12 1.15 -17.67
N MET A 189 5.77 0.42 -16.60
CA MET A 189 6.34 0.57 -15.27
C MET A 189 7.86 0.28 -15.25
N LEU A 190 8.33 -0.57 -16.15
CA LEU A 190 9.76 -0.88 -16.29
C LEU A 190 10.57 0.38 -16.62
N LYS A 191 10.14 1.13 -17.64
CA LYS A 191 10.85 2.32 -18.13
C LYS A 191 10.62 3.53 -17.23
N SER A 192 9.40 3.70 -16.73
CA SER A 192 9.00 4.89 -15.97
C SER A 192 9.48 4.87 -14.51
N HIS A 193 9.49 3.71 -13.86
CA HIS A 193 9.75 3.61 -12.41
C HIS A 193 10.93 2.69 -12.08
N PHE A 194 10.93 1.44 -12.56
CA PHE A 194 11.93 0.45 -12.15
C PHE A 194 13.36 0.81 -12.59
N ILE A 195 13.58 1.09 -13.89
CA ILE A 195 14.91 1.43 -14.41
C ILE A 195 15.50 2.67 -13.73
N PRO A 196 14.79 3.82 -13.63
CA PRO A 196 15.32 5.00 -12.94
C PRO A 196 15.66 4.72 -11.46
N THR A 197 14.84 3.92 -10.78
CA THR A 197 15.09 3.55 -9.38
C THR A 197 16.35 2.69 -9.25
N MET A 198 16.55 1.71 -10.14
CA MET A 198 17.76 0.89 -10.18
C MET A 198 19.01 1.72 -10.45
N GLU A 199 18.95 2.67 -11.38
CA GLU A 199 20.08 3.55 -11.68
C GLU A 199 20.46 4.42 -10.47
N LYS A 200 19.46 4.97 -9.76
CA LYS A 200 19.68 5.74 -8.53
C LYS A 200 20.32 4.88 -7.44
N LEU A 201 19.85 3.65 -7.25
CA LEU A 201 20.45 2.69 -6.31
C LEU A 201 21.87 2.30 -6.70
N LYS A 202 22.13 2.03 -7.98
CA LYS A 202 23.46 1.71 -8.50
C LYS A 202 24.44 2.84 -8.21
N LYS A 203 24.03 4.09 -8.44
CA LYS A 203 24.84 5.28 -8.15
C LYS A 203 25.14 5.39 -6.64
N ARG A 204 24.15 5.11 -5.77
CA ARG A 204 24.35 5.11 -4.31
C ARG A 204 25.32 4.01 -3.88
N CYS A 205 25.11 2.78 -4.37
CA CYS A 205 26.00 1.65 -4.12
C CYS A 205 27.46 1.99 -4.47
N GLY A 206 27.69 2.58 -5.65
CA GLY A 206 29.04 3.01 -6.06
C GLY A 206 29.67 4.05 -5.13
N LYS A 207 28.88 4.94 -4.52
CA LYS A 207 29.39 5.90 -3.53
C LYS A 207 29.82 5.21 -2.24
N VAL A 208 28.96 4.37 -1.67
CA VAL A 208 29.25 3.65 -0.40
C VAL A 208 30.49 2.76 -0.55
N VAL A 209 30.64 2.09 -1.71
CA VAL A 209 31.85 1.29 -2.00
C VAL A 209 33.10 2.17 -2.09
N ALA A 210 33.03 3.30 -2.80
CA ALA A 210 34.18 4.21 -2.90
C ALA A 210 34.59 4.81 -1.54
N GLU A 211 33.62 5.07 -0.65
CA GLU A 211 33.88 5.54 0.70
C GLU A 211 34.52 4.45 1.58
N GLU A 212 34.11 3.19 1.44
CA GLU A 212 34.77 2.05 2.12
C GLU A 212 36.21 1.86 1.64
N ASP A 213 36.43 1.90 0.32
CA ASP A 213 37.76 1.78 -0.28
C ASP A 213 38.70 2.91 0.21
N ALA A 214 38.18 4.13 0.35
CA ALA A 214 38.94 5.27 0.86
C ALA A 214 39.35 5.05 2.32
N LEU A 215 38.42 4.64 3.20
CA LEU A 215 38.74 4.35 4.60
C LEU A 215 39.76 3.22 4.75
N ARG A 216 39.72 2.23 3.85
CA ARG A 216 40.69 1.12 3.85
C ARG A 216 42.12 1.59 3.58
N LEU A 217 42.28 2.64 2.77
CA LEU A 217 43.58 3.21 2.42
C LEU A 217 44.16 4.12 3.51
N GLU A 218 43.34 4.72 4.38
CA GLU A 218 43.72 5.70 5.41
C GLU A 218 44.29 5.12 6.72
N ALA A 219 44.87 3.91 6.69
CA ALA A 219 45.32 3.12 7.84
C ALA A 219 45.64 3.85 9.19
N LYS A 220 44.79 3.58 10.19
CA LYS A 220 45.04 3.56 11.66
C LYS A 220 45.41 4.89 12.35
N SER A 221 44.39 5.65 12.78
CA SER A 221 44.38 6.22 14.14
C SER A 221 42.99 6.68 14.62
N GLU A 222 42.01 6.85 13.72
CA GLU A 222 40.62 7.24 14.05
C GLU A 222 39.55 6.24 13.53
N SER A 223 39.93 4.98 13.25
CA SER A 223 39.11 4.10 12.38
C SER A 223 37.82 3.52 12.98
N SER A 224 37.64 3.49 14.31
CA SER A 224 36.46 2.82 14.88
C SER A 224 35.13 3.56 14.62
N GLU A 225 35.15 4.89 14.57
CA GLU A 225 33.94 5.69 14.35
C GLU A 225 33.61 5.76 12.84
N ALA A 226 34.61 5.97 12.00
CA ALA A 226 34.46 5.93 10.55
C ALA A 226 34.00 4.55 10.04
N GLU A 227 34.51 3.46 10.62
CA GLU A 227 34.04 2.10 10.32
C GLU A 227 32.57 1.88 10.73
N ALA A 228 32.11 2.51 11.82
CA ALA A 228 30.72 2.40 12.26
C ALA A 228 29.79 3.11 11.26
N ILE A 229 30.15 4.31 10.82
CA ILE A 229 29.39 5.09 9.83
C ILE A 229 29.23 4.31 8.51
N ILE A 230 30.31 3.72 7.99
CA ILE A 230 30.22 2.92 6.76
C ILE A 230 29.35 1.67 6.94
N LYS A 231 29.40 1.00 8.10
CA LYS A 231 28.50 -0.13 8.37
C LYS A 231 27.03 0.30 8.39
N ASP A 232 26.73 1.46 8.94
CA ASP A 232 25.37 2.01 8.95
C ASP A 232 24.90 2.36 7.53
N GLU A 233 25.76 2.98 6.71
CA GLU A 233 25.48 3.25 5.28
C GLU A 233 25.24 1.96 4.48
N PHE A 234 26.02 0.90 4.72
CA PHE A 234 25.76 -0.41 4.12
C PHE A 234 24.42 -1.00 4.57
N SER A 235 24.06 -0.85 5.85
CA SER A 235 22.76 -1.31 6.38
C SER A 235 21.59 -0.62 5.68
N VAL A 236 21.69 0.69 5.49
CA VAL A 236 20.72 1.50 4.73
C VAL A 236 20.65 1.05 3.27
N LEU A 237 21.81 0.87 2.62
CA LEU A 237 21.88 0.39 1.25
C LEU A 237 21.22 -1.00 1.10
N CYS A 238 21.52 -1.93 2.00
CA CYS A 238 20.89 -3.25 2.02
C CYS A 238 19.37 -3.14 2.13
N ARG A 239 18.85 -2.33 3.06
CA ARG A 239 17.40 -2.10 3.19
C ARG A 239 16.80 -1.58 1.89
N ASP A 240 17.43 -0.61 1.26
CA ASP A 240 16.93 0.00 0.04
C ASP A 240 16.89 -1.02 -1.13
N LEU A 241 17.91 -1.89 -1.22
CA LEU A 241 17.90 -3.03 -2.13
C LEU A 241 16.72 -3.97 -1.82
N TYR A 242 16.51 -4.33 -0.55
CA TYR A 242 15.38 -5.18 -0.14
C TYR A 242 14.00 -4.53 -0.33
N ALA A 243 13.91 -3.20 -0.45
CA ALA A 243 12.67 -2.52 -0.77
C ALA A 243 12.34 -2.59 -2.27
N LEU A 244 13.35 -2.61 -3.15
CA LEU A 244 13.15 -2.64 -4.61
C LEU A 244 13.16 -4.04 -5.21
N TYR A 245 14.17 -4.86 -4.91
CA TYR A 245 14.41 -6.11 -5.63
C TYR A 245 13.23 -7.09 -5.58
N PRO A 246 12.51 -7.28 -4.46
CA PRO A 246 11.33 -8.15 -4.45
C PRO A 246 10.23 -7.70 -5.42
N LEU A 247 10.08 -6.39 -5.65
CA LEU A 247 9.12 -5.84 -6.62
C LEU A 247 9.62 -6.07 -8.05
N LEU A 248 10.90 -5.80 -8.31
CA LEU A 248 11.49 -5.97 -9.64
C LEU A 248 11.50 -7.44 -10.08
N ILE A 249 11.91 -8.36 -9.21
CA ILE A 249 11.95 -9.80 -9.50
C ILE A 249 10.55 -10.27 -9.86
N ARG A 250 9.55 -9.97 -9.01
CA ARG A 250 8.16 -10.34 -9.24
C ARG A 250 7.63 -9.72 -10.54
N TYR A 251 7.98 -8.48 -10.84
CA TYR A 251 7.57 -7.82 -12.08
C TYR A 251 8.13 -8.53 -13.32
N VAL A 252 9.44 -8.83 -13.33
CA VAL A 252 10.12 -9.49 -14.45
C VAL A 252 9.59 -10.91 -14.64
N ASP A 253 9.36 -11.66 -13.56
CA ASP A 253 8.82 -13.02 -13.62
C ASP A 253 7.44 -13.09 -14.28
N ASN A 254 6.61 -12.05 -14.11
CA ASN A 254 5.28 -11.99 -14.72
C ASN A 254 5.28 -11.47 -16.17
N ASN A 255 6.37 -10.85 -16.63
CA ASN A 255 6.51 -10.25 -17.97
C ASN A 255 7.52 -11.00 -18.86
N ARG A 256 7.87 -12.24 -18.49
CA ARG A 256 8.78 -13.10 -19.23
C ARG A 256 8.06 -13.88 -20.32
#